data_AF-A0A2E8UNG5-F1
#
_entry.id   AF-A0A2E8UNG5-F1
#
_cell.length_a   1.000
_cell.length_b   1.000
_cell.length_c   1.000
_cell.angle_alpha   90.00
_cell.angle_beta   90.00
_cell.angle_gamma   90.00
#
_symmetry.space_group_name_H-M   'P 1'
#
loop_
_entity.id
_entity.type
_entity.pdbx_description
1 polymer ?
#
loop_
_entity_poly.entity_id
_entity_poly.type
_entity_poly.pdbx_seq_one_letter_code
_entity_poly.pdbx_strand_id
1 'polypeptide(L)'
;RAKAIEPVLGNDLETFKGLLDADSRANEGKAKIAFGAIRLIVGLGQLQKDDFRIDEISFNKDLTQATVNTSHRTQGEWKKDAKPSIWVEEAGNWVMKL
;
A
#
# COMPACT_ATOMS: atom_id res chain seq x y z
N ARG A 1 -11.37 9.37 8.32
CA ARG A 1 -9.98 8.97 7.99
C ARG A 1 -9.71 7.46 8.23
N ALA A 2 -10.66 6.65 8.74
CA ALA A 2 -10.50 5.20 8.92
C ALA A 2 -10.93 4.30 7.72
N LYS A 3 -11.59 4.83 6.69
CA LYS A 3 -12.34 4.05 5.69
C LYS A 3 -11.54 3.01 4.89
N ALA A 4 -10.24 3.21 4.66
CA ALA A 4 -9.45 2.35 3.77
C ALA A 4 -8.94 1.03 4.40
N ILE A 5 -9.14 0.79 5.70
CA ILE A 5 -8.55 -0.39 6.36
C ILE A 5 -9.58 -1.43 6.80
N GLU A 6 -10.82 -1.03 7.04
CA GLU A 6 -11.94 -1.99 7.09
C GLU A 6 -11.97 -2.89 5.84
N PRO A 7 -11.89 -2.35 4.60
CA PRO A 7 -11.81 -3.19 3.42
C PRO A 7 -10.52 -4.01 3.35
N VAL A 8 -9.36 -3.51 3.78
CA VAL A 8 -8.12 -4.29 3.76
C VAL A 8 -8.14 -5.46 4.76
N LEU A 9 -8.66 -5.25 5.96
CA LEU A 9 -8.86 -6.28 6.98
C LEU A 9 -9.92 -7.31 6.56
N GLY A 10 -10.96 -6.85 5.85
CA GLY A 10 -12.01 -7.68 5.27
C GLY A 10 -11.63 -8.36 3.94
N ASN A 11 -10.41 -8.16 3.45
CA ASN A 11 -9.95 -8.63 2.14
C ASN A 11 -10.83 -8.12 0.94
N ASP A 12 -11.39 -6.93 1.06
CA ASP A 12 -12.31 -6.28 0.12
C ASP A 12 -11.60 -5.21 -0.72
N LEU A 13 -11.02 -5.63 -1.83
CA LEU A 13 -10.30 -4.76 -2.76
C LEU A 13 -11.20 -3.75 -3.48
N GLU A 14 -12.47 -4.08 -3.73
CA GLU A 14 -13.38 -3.21 -4.49
C GLU A 14 -13.84 -2.00 -3.66
N THR A 15 -14.17 -2.22 -2.39
CA THR A 15 -14.44 -1.12 -1.47
C THR A 15 -13.18 -0.28 -1.25
N PHE A 16 -11.99 -0.90 -1.22
CA PHE A 16 -10.73 -0.17 -1.16
C PHE A 16 -10.47 0.71 -2.38
N LYS A 17 -10.69 0.19 -3.60
CA LYS A 17 -10.60 0.96 -4.86
C LYS A 17 -11.51 2.18 -4.87
N GLY A 18 -12.71 2.07 -4.29
CA GLY A 18 -13.65 3.18 -4.14
C GLY A 18 -13.13 4.34 -3.30
N LEU A 19 -12.06 4.13 -2.53
CA LEU A 19 -11.42 5.13 -1.66
C LEU A 19 -10.16 5.76 -2.27
N LEU A 20 -9.75 5.28 -3.45
CA LEU A 20 -8.62 5.81 -4.21
C LEU A 20 -9.07 6.98 -5.10
N ASP A 21 -8.14 7.88 -5.39
CA ASP A 21 -8.34 8.91 -6.42
C ASP A 21 -8.61 8.27 -7.79
N ALA A 22 -9.14 9.06 -8.72
CA ALA A 22 -9.62 8.52 -10.01
C ALA A 22 -8.51 7.85 -10.83
N ASP A 23 -7.27 8.35 -10.77
CA ASP A 23 -6.13 7.78 -11.50
C ASP A 23 -5.70 6.45 -10.88
N SER A 24 -5.56 6.42 -9.56
CA SER A 24 -5.22 5.20 -8.80
C SER A 24 -6.31 4.13 -8.85
N ARG A 25 -7.59 4.54 -8.95
CA ARG A 25 -8.74 3.62 -9.09
C ARG A 25 -8.87 3.05 -10.49
N ALA A 26 -8.58 3.84 -11.53
CA ALA A 26 -8.61 3.39 -12.92
C ALA A 26 -7.46 2.42 -13.25
N ASN A 27 -6.40 2.41 -12.45
CA ASN A 27 -5.27 1.50 -12.59
C ASN A 27 -5.34 0.36 -11.57
N GLU A 28 -5.74 -0.82 -12.02
CA GLU A 28 -5.91 -1.99 -11.15
C GLU A 28 -4.61 -2.40 -10.42
N GLY A 29 -3.45 -2.22 -11.06
CA GLY A 29 -2.15 -2.50 -10.45
C GLY A 29 -1.84 -1.58 -9.26
N LYS A 30 -2.06 -0.26 -9.43
CA LYS A 30 -1.91 0.73 -8.34
C LYS A 30 -2.78 0.38 -7.14
N ALA A 31 -4.03 0.00 -7.38
CA ALA A 31 -4.96 -0.37 -6.32
C ALA A 31 -4.51 -1.62 -5.54
N LYS A 32 -4.06 -2.67 -6.25
CA LYS A 32 -3.58 -3.92 -5.63
C LYS A 32 -2.32 -3.70 -4.80
N ILE A 33 -1.38 -2.87 -5.27
CA ILE A 33 -0.15 -2.54 -4.52
C ILE A 33 -0.49 -1.78 -3.24
N ALA A 34 -1.31 -0.73 -3.34
CA ALA A 34 -1.71 0.04 -2.16
C ALA A 34 -2.45 -0.84 -1.14
N PHE A 35 -3.30 -1.75 -1.61
CA PHE A 35 -4.00 -2.73 -0.76
C PHE A 35 -3.04 -3.67 -0.06
N GLY A 36 -2.08 -4.26 -0.79
CA GLY A 36 -1.08 -5.17 -0.26
C GLY A 36 -0.13 -4.50 0.74
N ALA A 37 0.34 -3.30 0.44
CA ALA A 37 1.21 -2.53 1.33
C ALA A 37 0.54 -2.26 2.69
N ILE A 38 -0.72 -1.82 2.66
CA ILE A 38 -1.50 -1.58 3.88
C ILE A 38 -1.73 -2.88 4.66
N ARG A 39 -2.00 -3.99 3.97
CA ARG A 39 -2.21 -5.30 4.63
C ARG A 39 -0.96 -5.79 5.34
N LEU A 40 0.20 -5.61 4.73
CA LEU A 40 1.49 -6.01 5.30
C LEU A 40 1.85 -5.17 6.55
N ILE A 41 1.59 -3.87 6.46
CA ILE A 41 1.73 -2.91 7.55
C ILE A 41 0.85 -3.29 8.75
N VAL A 42 -0.43 -3.57 8.52
CA VAL A 42 -1.38 -3.96 9.58
C VAL A 42 -1.04 -5.33 10.17
N GLY A 43 -0.45 -6.24 9.38
CA GLY A 43 -0.04 -7.57 9.84
C GLY A 43 1.26 -7.62 10.63
N LEU A 44 2.15 -6.63 10.52
CA LEU A 44 3.51 -6.68 11.08
C LEU A 44 3.72 -5.90 12.38
N GLY A 45 2.77 -5.09 12.85
CA GLY A 45 3.00 -4.26 14.03
C GLY A 45 1.80 -4.12 14.93
N GLN A 46 2.05 -4.13 16.24
CA GLN A 46 1.18 -3.53 17.28
C GLN A 46 0.98 -2.00 17.12
N LEU A 47 1.25 -1.47 15.93
CA LEU A 47 1.09 -0.07 15.55
C LEU A 47 -0.29 0.08 14.94
N GLN A 48 -1.00 1.15 15.31
CA GLN A 48 -2.35 1.31 14.80
C GLN A 48 -2.30 1.73 13.35
N LYS A 49 -3.38 1.39 12.64
CA LYS A 49 -3.72 1.83 11.30
C LYS A 49 -3.24 3.27 10.96
N ASP A 50 -3.47 4.20 11.87
CA ASP A 50 -3.24 5.63 11.67
C ASP A 50 -1.77 6.03 11.86
N ASP A 51 -0.92 5.09 12.26
CA ASP A 51 0.52 5.26 12.41
C ASP A 51 1.29 4.90 11.13
N PHE A 52 0.62 4.67 9.99
CA PHE A 52 1.29 4.37 8.73
C PHE A 52 0.70 5.10 7.54
N ARG A 53 1.55 5.39 6.55
CA ARG A 53 1.12 5.91 5.25
C ARG A 53 2.08 5.51 4.15
N ILE A 54 1.56 5.54 2.92
CA ILE A 54 2.35 5.48 1.69
C ILE A 54 2.72 6.92 1.35
N ASP A 55 4.02 7.19 1.19
CA ASP A 55 4.49 8.51 0.76
C ASP A 55 4.58 8.60 -0.77
N GLU A 56 5.03 7.52 -1.43
CA GLU A 56 5.25 7.49 -2.87
C GLU A 56 5.13 6.07 -3.43
N ILE A 57 4.61 5.96 -4.65
CA ILE A 57 4.63 4.73 -5.45
C ILE A 57 5.23 5.08 -6.81
N SER A 58 6.34 4.42 -7.16
CA SER A 58 7.05 4.61 -8.42
C SER A 58 7.07 3.30 -9.21
N PHE A 59 6.62 3.33 -10.46
CA PHE A 59 6.55 2.15 -11.33
C PHE A 59 7.74 2.12 -12.30
N ASN A 60 8.18 0.91 -12.67
CA ASN A 60 9.04 0.76 -13.84
C ASN A 60 8.26 1.01 -15.14
N LYS A 61 8.98 1.16 -16.25
CA LYS A 61 8.40 1.50 -17.56
C LYS A 61 7.36 0.47 -18.04
N ASP A 62 7.57 -0.80 -17.68
CA ASP A 62 6.76 -1.92 -18.15
C ASP A 62 5.57 -2.23 -17.22
N LEU A 63 5.42 -1.47 -16.13
CA LEU A 63 4.40 -1.66 -15.09
C LEU A 63 4.40 -3.07 -14.47
N THR A 64 5.55 -3.74 -14.49
CA THR A 64 5.77 -5.07 -13.89
C THR A 64 6.42 -5.00 -12.50
N GLN A 65 6.97 -3.84 -12.14
CA GLN A 65 7.57 -3.60 -10.83
C GLN A 65 7.14 -2.24 -10.28
N ALA A 66 6.94 -2.17 -8.97
CA ALA A 66 6.70 -0.94 -8.25
C ALA A 66 7.61 -0.83 -7.03
N THR A 67 8.07 0.37 -6.76
CA THR A 67 8.82 0.75 -5.56
C THR A 67 7.90 1.60 -4.70
N VAL A 68 7.63 1.15 -3.47
CA VAL A 68 6.70 1.82 -2.54
C VAL A 68 7.48 2.35 -1.35
N ASN A 69 7.50 3.67 -1.18
CA ASN A 69 8.04 4.35 -0.02
C ASN A 69 6.94 4.54 1.03
N THR A 70 7.23 4.18 2.27
CA THR A 70 6.30 4.29 3.39
C THR A 70 6.90 5.11 4.53
N SER A 71 6.03 5.68 5.35
CA SER A 71 6.39 6.29 6.62
C SER A 71 5.51 5.72 7.72
N HIS A 72 6.10 5.58 8.90
CA HIS A 72 5.37 5.27 10.13
C HIS A 72 5.45 6.41 11.14
N ARG A 73 4.45 6.53 12.00
CA ARG A 73 4.39 7.51 13.06
C ARG A 73 5.00 6.92 14.32
N THR A 74 5.95 7.62 14.91
CA THR A 74 6.53 7.26 16.21
C THR A 74 6.73 8.52 17.04
N GLN A 75 6.29 8.49 18.30
CA GLN A 75 6.36 9.64 19.22
C GLN A 75 5.72 10.92 18.64
N GLY A 76 4.66 10.76 17.83
CA GLY A 76 3.94 11.87 17.23
C GLY A 76 4.51 12.39 15.90
N GLU A 77 5.72 11.97 15.52
CA GLU A 77 6.42 12.37 14.30
C GLU A 77 6.34 11.29 13.21
N TRP A 78 6.31 11.72 11.94
CA TRP A 78 6.39 10.82 10.79
C TRP A 78 7.85 10.52 10.47
N LYS A 79 8.23 9.24 10.54
CA LYS A 79 9.53 8.73 10.12
C LYS A 79 9.38 7.93 8.84
N LYS A 80 10.19 8.26 7.84
CA LYS A 80 10.31 7.46 6.62
C LYS A 80 10.92 6.11 6.94
N ASP A 81 10.37 5.06 6.37
CA ASP A 81 10.98 3.75 6.40
C ASP A 81 12.27 3.75 5.59
N ALA A 82 13.32 3.16 6.15
CA ALA A 82 14.68 3.26 5.61
C ALA A 82 14.83 2.55 4.26
N LYS A 83 13.96 1.60 3.94
CA LYS A 83 14.00 0.84 2.69
C LYS A 83 12.61 0.87 2.04
N PRO A 84 12.50 1.30 0.78
CA PRO A 84 11.27 1.10 0.03
C PRO A 84 11.01 -0.40 -0.14
N SER A 85 9.73 -0.76 -0.16
CA SER A 85 9.32 -2.12 -0.54
C SER A 85 9.25 -2.25 -2.06
N ILE A 86 9.79 -3.34 -2.59
CA ILE A 86 9.71 -3.67 -4.02
C ILE A 86 8.57 -4.65 -4.22
N TRP A 87 7.71 -4.35 -5.18
CA TRP A 87 6.57 -5.15 -5.57
C TRP A 87 6.74 -5.57 -7.02
N VAL A 88 6.41 -6.83 -7.33
CA VAL A 88 6.49 -7.40 -8.68
C VAL A 88 5.13 -7.98 -9.05
N GLU A 89 4.74 -7.77 -10.29
CA GLU A 89 3.56 -8.39 -10.90
C GLU A 89 3.92 -9.83 -11.30
N GLU A 90 3.21 -10.79 -10.70
CA GLU A 90 3.32 -12.21 -10.98
C GLU A 90 1.92 -12.78 -11.22
N ALA A 91 1.63 -13.17 -12.46
CA ALA A 91 0.39 -13.84 -12.86
C ALA A 91 -0.91 -13.12 -12.43
N GLY A 92 -0.97 -11.80 -12.64
CA GLY A 92 -2.12 -10.94 -12.32
C GLY A 92 -2.14 -10.42 -10.88
N ASN A 93 -1.13 -10.76 -10.07
CA ASN A 93 -1.04 -10.42 -8.65
C ASN A 93 0.22 -9.64 -8.35
N TRP A 94 0.12 -8.64 -7.47
CA TRP A 94 1.28 -7.90 -6.99
C TRP A 94 1.79 -8.51 -5.70
N VAL A 95 3.02 -9.00 -5.72
CA VAL A 95 3.70 -9.62 -4.59
C VAL A 95 4.92 -8.80 -4.19
N MET A 96 5.09 -8.61 -2.88
CA MET A 96 6.26 -7.92 -2.35
C MET A 96 7.47 -8.86 -2.41
N LYS A 97 8.57 -8.39 -3.02
CA LYS A 97 9.89 -9.03 -2.95
C LYS A 97 10.67 -8.39 -1.80
N LEU A 98 11.09 -9.23 -0.85
CA LEU A 98 11.96 -8.85 0.29
C LEU A 98 13.42 -8.73 -0.13
#